data_AF-A0A351SW44-F1
#
_entry.id   AF-A0A351SW44-F1
#
_cell.length_a   1.000
_cell.length_b   1.000
_cell.length_c   1.000
_cell.angle_alpha   90.00
_cell.angle_beta   90.00
_cell.angle_gamma   90.00
#
_symmetry.space_group_name_H-M   'P 1'
#
loop_
_entity.id
_entity.type
_entity.pdbx_description
1 polymer ?
#
loop_
_entity_poly.entity_id
_entity_poly.type
_entity_poly.pdbx_seq_one_letter_code
_entity_poly.pdbx_strand_id
1 'polypeptide(L)'
;MSSVRVFRYIKPLDAFLVTNEYGSLAGRLGLAEWHPAVWIGRLFTLDNDYGEHWFDNWEEREAHSTQAAQMGIDVGDLLIIVPERLAGGDDGPCHPPEVRKRFWTDVLKSLELSYETLFEEARLQNAKAKEVASEGYIKDLEERIRQIQATLETT
;
A
#
# COMPACT_ATOMS: atom_id res chain seq x y z
N MET A 1 -19.43 -8.16 -3.62
CA MET A 1 -18.14 -8.40 -4.31
C MET A 1 -17.11 -8.63 -3.22
N SER A 2 -16.23 -9.63 -3.37
CA SER A 2 -15.18 -9.88 -2.37
C SER A 2 -14.12 -8.78 -2.41
N SER A 3 -13.63 -8.38 -1.24
CA SER A 3 -12.64 -7.32 -1.05
C SER A 3 -11.61 -7.72 0.00
N VAL A 4 -10.45 -7.08 -0.02
CA VAL A 4 -9.38 -7.27 0.96
C VAL A 4 -9.01 -5.94 1.61
N ARG A 5 -8.82 -5.96 2.93
CA ARG A 5 -8.35 -4.81 3.71
C ARG A 5 -6.86 -4.61 3.47
N VAL A 6 -6.45 -3.42 3.03
CA VAL A 6 -5.04 -3.14 2.72
C VAL A 6 -4.24 -2.84 4.00
N PHE A 7 -4.78 -1.98 4.86
CA PHE A 7 -4.05 -1.45 6.01
C PHE A 7 -4.71 -1.80 7.35
N ARG A 8 -3.86 -2.01 8.36
CA ARG A 8 -4.24 -2.11 9.77
C ARG A 8 -3.67 -0.92 10.53
N TYR A 9 -4.54 -0.16 11.18
CA TYR A 9 -4.13 0.99 12.00
C TYR A 9 -3.64 0.56 13.39
N ILE A 10 -2.48 1.06 13.80
CA ILE A 10 -1.84 0.81 15.08
C ILE A 10 -1.94 2.07 15.94
N LYS A 11 -3.06 2.17 16.69
CA LYS A 11 -3.39 3.36 17.49
C LYS A 11 -2.26 3.86 18.39
N PRO A 12 -1.50 3.02 19.12
CA PRO A 12 -0.43 3.50 19.99
C PRO A 12 0.74 4.16 19.26
N LEU A 13 0.94 3.84 17.97
CA LEU A 13 2.01 4.37 17.13
C LEU A 13 1.50 5.45 16.16
N ASP A 14 0.18 5.65 16.07
CA ASP A 14 -0.46 6.52 15.06
C ASP A 14 0.07 6.23 13.63
N ALA A 15 0.18 4.94 13.34
CA ALA A 15 0.79 4.42 12.12
C ALA A 15 -0.08 3.29 11.52
N PHE A 16 0.20 2.93 10.28
CA PHE A 16 -0.39 1.79 9.61
C PHE A 16 0.64 0.70 9.35
N LEU A 17 0.13 -0.53 9.24
CA LEU A 17 0.84 -1.66 8.67
C LEU A 17 0.03 -2.19 7.50
N VAL A 18 0.71 -2.79 6.52
CA VAL A 18 0.04 -3.62 5.53
C VAL A 18 -0.53 -4.87 6.22
N THR A 19 -1.75 -5.29 5.87
CA THR A 19 -2.30 -6.55 6.40
C THR A 19 -1.57 -7.76 5.80
N ASN A 20 -1.43 -8.83 6.58
CA ASN A 20 -0.79 -10.07 6.10
C ASN A 20 -1.52 -10.66 4.88
N GLU A 21 -2.86 -10.55 4.87
CA GLU A 21 -3.70 -11.05 3.78
C GLU A 21 -3.41 -10.30 2.48
N TYR A 22 -3.46 -8.96 2.50
CA TYR A 22 -3.13 -8.16 1.34
C TYR A 22 -1.67 -8.33 0.92
N GLY A 23 -0.73 -8.32 1.87
CA GLY A 23 0.70 -8.49 1.58
C GLY A 23 1.00 -9.82 0.88
N SER A 24 0.41 -10.92 1.35
CA SER A 24 0.51 -12.23 0.70
C SER A 24 -0.09 -12.22 -0.71
N LEU A 25 -1.25 -11.60 -0.88
CA LEU A 25 -1.93 -11.49 -2.17
C LEU A 25 -1.12 -10.67 -3.18
N ALA A 26 -0.64 -9.50 -2.77
CA ALA A 26 0.20 -8.62 -3.59
C ALA A 26 1.48 -9.33 -4.05
N GLY A 27 2.15 -10.07 -3.14
CA GLY A 27 3.34 -10.86 -3.49
C GLY A 27 3.03 -11.98 -4.49
N ARG A 28 1.91 -12.70 -4.34
CA ARG A 28 1.50 -13.75 -5.29
C ARG A 28 1.21 -13.20 -6.69
N LEU A 29 0.63 -12.00 -6.77
CA LEU A 29 0.23 -11.33 -8.01
C LEU A 29 1.37 -10.53 -8.66
N GLY A 30 2.54 -10.39 -8.02
CA GLY A 30 3.63 -9.58 -8.54
C GLY A 30 3.43 -8.07 -8.37
N LEU A 31 2.53 -7.65 -7.49
CA LEU A 31 2.25 -6.25 -7.16
C LEU A 31 3.14 -5.70 -6.06
N ALA A 32 3.90 -6.58 -5.39
CA ALA A 32 4.87 -6.17 -4.39
C ALA A 32 6.16 -5.71 -5.07
N GLU A 33 6.42 -4.41 -5.00
CA GLU A 33 7.73 -3.82 -5.31
C GLU A 33 8.61 -3.89 -4.05
N TRP A 34 9.35 -2.81 -3.74
CA TRP A 34 10.03 -2.68 -2.45
C TRP A 34 9.05 -2.54 -1.27
N HIS A 35 7.79 -2.14 -1.54
CA HIS A 35 6.71 -2.15 -0.56
C HIS A 35 5.33 -2.44 -1.22
N PRO A 36 4.43 -3.24 -0.60
CA PRO A 36 3.15 -3.65 -1.21
C PRO A 36 2.15 -2.54 -1.52
N ALA A 37 2.36 -1.33 -0.97
CA ALA A 37 1.48 -0.19 -1.14
C ALA A 37 2.00 0.88 -2.13
N VAL A 38 3.13 0.63 -2.81
CA VAL A 38 3.73 1.60 -3.75
C VAL A 38 2.76 1.97 -4.88
N TRP A 39 2.22 0.99 -5.58
CA TRP A 39 1.27 1.24 -6.67
C TRP A 39 -0.02 1.95 -6.21
N ILE A 40 -0.46 1.68 -4.97
CA ILE A 40 -1.60 2.37 -4.35
C ILE A 40 -1.26 3.86 -4.14
N GLY A 41 -0.04 4.15 -3.70
CA GLY A 41 0.44 5.53 -3.56
C GLY A 41 0.39 6.28 -4.88
N ARG A 42 0.91 5.67 -5.97
CA ARG A 42 0.86 6.23 -7.33
C ARG A 42 -0.57 6.53 -7.80
N LEU A 43 -1.56 5.71 -7.43
CA LEU A 43 -2.96 5.97 -7.72
C LEU A 43 -3.54 7.14 -6.91
N PHE A 44 -3.18 7.27 -5.64
CA PHE A 44 -3.66 8.37 -4.82
C PHE A 44 -3.08 9.71 -5.21
N THR A 45 -1.80 9.72 -5.60
CA THR A 45 -1.06 10.95 -5.91
C THR A 45 -1.16 11.32 -7.38
N LEU A 46 -1.56 10.37 -8.23
CA LEU A 46 -1.52 10.47 -9.70
C LEU A 46 -0.12 10.81 -10.23
N ASP A 47 0.91 10.42 -9.48
CA ASP A 47 2.32 10.71 -9.75
C ASP A 47 3.18 9.48 -9.40
N ASN A 48 4.11 9.14 -10.29
CA ASN A 48 4.93 7.93 -10.13
C ASN A 48 5.96 8.06 -9.01
N ASP A 49 6.66 9.20 -8.96
CA ASP A 49 7.82 9.45 -8.09
C ASP A 49 7.35 9.85 -6.68
N TYR A 50 6.41 10.78 -6.61
CA TYR A 50 5.83 11.15 -5.33
C TYR A 50 4.99 10.01 -4.74
N GLY A 51 4.27 9.25 -5.59
CA GLY A 51 3.44 8.12 -5.18
C GLY A 51 4.22 6.94 -4.61
N GLU A 52 5.41 6.65 -5.12
CA GLU A 52 6.25 5.60 -4.52
C GLU A 52 6.83 6.06 -3.17
N HIS A 53 7.23 7.33 -3.06
CA HIS A 53 7.83 7.89 -1.84
C HIS A 53 6.82 8.49 -0.83
N TRP A 54 5.52 8.25 -1.00
CA TRP A 54 4.47 8.87 -0.17
C TRP A 54 4.54 8.51 1.34
N PHE A 55 5.18 7.37 1.67
CA PHE A 55 5.49 6.97 3.05
C PHE A 55 6.99 6.99 3.38
N ASP A 56 7.84 7.59 2.56
CA ASP A 56 9.30 7.54 2.76
C ASP A 56 9.80 8.55 3.81
N ASN A 57 9.29 8.41 5.05
CA ASN A 57 9.46 9.32 6.17
C ASN A 57 10.23 8.66 7.32
N TRP A 58 11.50 8.35 7.05
CA TRP A 58 12.35 7.53 7.91
C TRP A 58 12.53 8.10 9.32
N GLU A 59 12.71 9.42 9.45
CA GLU A 59 12.91 10.09 10.74
C GLU A 59 11.69 9.89 11.66
N GLU A 60 10.49 9.97 11.10
CA GLU A 60 9.24 9.78 11.82
C GLU A 60 9.07 8.33 12.26
N ARG A 61 9.53 7.36 11.46
CA ARG A 61 9.55 5.95 11.85
C ARG A 61 10.53 5.70 12.99
N GLU A 62 11.74 6.25 12.91
CA GLU A 62 12.76 6.09 13.96
C GLU A 62 12.29 6.58 15.34
N ALA A 63 11.49 7.67 15.37
CA ALA A 63 10.89 8.16 16.60
C ALA A 63 9.98 7.13 17.31
N HIS A 64 9.47 6.14 16.57
CA HIS A 64 8.64 5.06 17.09
C HIS A 64 9.39 3.74 17.34
N SER A 65 10.69 3.66 17.04
CA SER A 65 11.50 2.43 17.09
C SER A 65 11.36 1.64 18.39
N THR A 66 11.47 2.29 19.55
CA THR A 66 11.39 1.63 20.87
C THR A 66 10.01 1.02 21.10
N GLN A 67 8.96 1.77 20.80
CA GLN A 67 7.58 1.32 21.02
C GLN A 67 7.17 0.25 20.00
N ALA A 68 7.61 0.36 18.74
CA ALA A 68 7.41 -0.65 17.72
C ALA A 68 8.09 -1.98 18.11
N ALA A 69 9.33 -1.93 18.59
CA ALA A 69 10.05 -3.11 19.06
C ALA A 69 9.35 -3.80 20.24
N GLN A 70 8.79 -3.04 21.20
CA GLN A 70 7.99 -3.59 22.30
C GLN A 70 6.72 -4.31 21.82
N MET A 71 6.21 -3.94 20.64
CA MET A 71 5.06 -4.55 20.01
C MET A 71 5.44 -5.67 19.02
N GLY A 72 6.73 -5.97 18.84
CA GLY A 72 7.23 -6.94 17.86
C GLY A 72 7.02 -6.50 16.41
N ILE A 73 6.99 -5.20 16.16
CA ILE A 73 6.80 -4.59 14.83
C ILE A 73 8.15 -4.07 14.34
N ASP A 74 8.50 -4.37 13.08
CA ASP A 74 9.64 -3.74 12.43
C ASP A 74 9.31 -2.27 12.14
N VAL A 75 10.22 -1.38 12.54
CA VAL A 75 10.10 0.06 12.29
C VAL A 75 10.08 0.37 10.78
N GLY A 76 10.72 -0.47 9.96
CA GLY A 76 10.72 -0.37 8.50
C GLY A 76 9.36 -0.62 7.86
N ASP A 77 8.45 -1.32 8.55
CA ASP A 77 7.10 -1.64 8.06
C ASP A 77 6.08 -0.54 8.39
N LEU A 78 6.45 0.43 9.23
CA LEU A 78 5.53 1.49 9.65
C LEU A 78 5.23 2.45 8.51
N LEU A 79 3.94 2.68 8.26
CA LEU A 79 3.43 3.67 7.33
C LEU A 79 2.80 4.81 8.11
N ILE A 80 3.50 5.93 8.19
CA ILE A 80 3.10 7.08 9.00
C ILE A 80 2.58 8.19 8.08
N ILE A 81 1.42 8.76 8.39
CA ILE A 81 0.94 9.94 7.68
C ILE A 81 1.65 11.18 8.23
N VAL A 82 2.50 11.79 7.41
CA VAL A 82 3.12 13.10 7.70
C VAL A 82 2.37 14.16 6.89
N PRO A 83 1.48 14.93 7.53
CA PRO A 83 0.61 15.85 6.81
C PRO A 83 1.40 16.91 6.03
N GLU A 84 2.55 17.36 6.51
CA GLU A 84 3.41 18.34 5.82
C GLU A 84 3.80 17.87 4.42
N ARG A 85 4.09 16.58 4.25
CA ARG A 85 4.43 16.00 2.95
C ARG A 85 3.26 16.05 1.98
N LEU A 86 2.03 15.97 2.46
CA LEU A 86 0.80 16.00 1.66
C LEU A 86 0.46 17.39 1.09
N ALA A 87 1.33 18.39 1.27
CA ALA A 87 1.17 19.71 0.66
C ALA A 87 2.08 19.82 -0.57
N GLY A 88 1.50 20.12 -1.74
CA GLY A 88 2.27 20.31 -2.98
C GLY A 88 3.05 21.63 -3.05
N GLY A 89 2.83 22.55 -2.10
CA GLY A 89 3.58 23.81 -2.00
C GLY A 89 3.17 24.93 -2.97
N ASP A 90 2.49 24.60 -4.07
CA ASP A 90 2.16 25.57 -5.13
C ASP A 90 1.10 26.62 -4.73
N ASP A 91 0.00 26.21 -4.08
CA ASP A 91 -1.08 27.09 -3.60
C ASP A 91 -1.50 26.75 -2.16
N GLY A 92 -0.47 26.47 -1.33
CA GLY A 92 -0.60 26.12 0.07
C GLY A 92 -1.42 24.85 0.35
N PRO A 93 -1.44 24.37 1.60
CA PRO A 93 -2.38 23.31 1.97
C PRO A 93 -3.79 23.92 2.11
N CYS A 94 -4.77 23.33 1.41
CA CYS A 94 -6.19 23.72 1.50
C CYS A 94 -6.79 23.56 2.92
N HIS A 95 -6.16 22.76 3.79
CA HIS A 95 -6.61 22.48 5.15
C HIS A 95 -5.43 22.36 6.15
N PRO A 96 -5.65 22.65 7.45
CA PRO A 96 -4.64 22.46 8.49
C PRO A 96 -4.10 21.02 8.58
N PRO A 97 -2.85 20.82 9.04
CA PRO A 97 -2.23 19.49 9.16
C PRO A 97 -3.10 18.44 9.87
N GLU A 98 -3.72 18.82 10.99
CA GLU A 98 -4.57 17.92 11.79
C GLU A 98 -5.81 17.41 11.04
N VAL A 99 -6.40 18.26 10.19
CA VAL A 99 -7.55 17.87 9.37
C VAL A 99 -7.12 16.89 8.28
N ARG A 100 -6.00 17.18 7.61
CA ARG A 100 -5.44 16.32 6.56
C ARG A 100 -5.04 14.97 7.11
N LYS A 101 -4.37 14.93 8.27
CA LYS A 101 -3.99 13.69 8.94
C LYS A 101 -5.22 12.84 9.26
N ARG A 102 -6.22 13.40 9.95
CA ARG A 102 -7.46 12.66 10.26
C ARG A 102 -8.16 12.14 9.01
N PHE A 103 -8.31 12.97 7.98
CA PHE A 103 -8.94 12.57 6.73
C PHE A 103 -8.22 11.35 6.12
N TRP A 104 -6.90 11.43 5.95
CA TRP A 104 -6.14 10.31 5.38
C TRP A 104 -6.11 9.09 6.30
N THR A 105 -6.10 9.28 7.62
CA THR A 105 -6.26 8.17 8.56
C THR A 105 -7.59 7.45 8.32
N ASP A 106 -8.69 8.18 8.13
CA ASP A 106 -10.01 7.58 7.88
C ASP A 106 -10.10 6.92 6.50
N VAL A 107 -9.49 7.52 5.47
CA VAL A 107 -9.36 6.91 4.13
C VAL A 107 -8.62 5.58 4.20
N LEU A 108 -7.43 5.54 4.82
CA LEU A 108 -6.63 4.31 4.87
C LEU A 108 -7.23 3.25 5.78
N LYS A 109 -7.89 3.65 6.89
CA LYS A 109 -8.68 2.72 7.71
C LYS A 109 -9.83 2.09 6.94
N SER A 110 -10.41 2.83 5.99
CA SER A 110 -11.59 2.41 5.24
C SER A 110 -11.25 1.71 3.93
N LEU A 111 -10.00 1.83 3.45
CA LEU A 111 -9.57 1.26 2.17
C LEU A 111 -9.68 -0.26 2.16
N GLU A 112 -10.54 -0.76 1.30
CA GLU A 112 -10.58 -2.14 0.84
C GLU A 112 -10.48 -2.15 -0.68
N LEU A 113 -9.74 -3.12 -1.22
CA LEU A 113 -9.61 -3.31 -2.66
C LEU A 113 -10.41 -4.51 -3.10
N SER A 114 -11.14 -4.34 -4.20
CA SER A 114 -11.77 -5.49 -4.85
C SER A 114 -10.69 -6.41 -5.44
N TYR A 115 -10.94 -7.71 -5.44
CA TYR A 115 -10.03 -8.65 -6.12
C TYR A 115 -9.93 -8.37 -7.62
N GLU A 116 -10.99 -7.87 -8.25
CA GLU A 116 -10.99 -7.48 -9.66
C GLU A 116 -9.99 -6.35 -9.93
N THR A 117 -9.97 -5.31 -9.10
CA THR A 117 -8.98 -4.22 -9.17
C THR A 117 -7.56 -4.77 -9.06
N LEU A 118 -7.32 -5.72 -8.15
CA LEU A 118 -6.00 -6.31 -7.96
C LEU A 118 -5.55 -7.16 -9.15
N PHE A 119 -6.46 -7.94 -9.74
CA PHE A 119 -6.14 -8.76 -10.90
C PHE A 119 -5.87 -7.92 -12.14
N GLU A 120 -6.61 -6.84 -12.33
CA GLU A 120 -6.38 -5.92 -13.45
C GLU A 120 -5.02 -5.23 -13.34
N GLU A 121 -4.69 -4.67 -12.17
CA GLU A 121 -3.38 -4.06 -11.95
C GLU A 121 -2.25 -5.07 -12.13
N ALA A 122 -2.42 -6.32 -11.64
CA ALA A 122 -1.42 -7.36 -11.79
C ALA A 122 -1.16 -7.69 -13.27
N ARG A 123 -2.21 -7.73 -14.10
CA ARG A 123 -2.06 -7.92 -15.55
C ARG A 123 -1.33 -6.77 -16.21
N LEU A 124 -1.68 -5.52 -15.85
CA LEU A 124 -1.02 -4.33 -16.38
C LEU A 124 0.47 -4.29 -16.03
N GLN A 125 0.81 -4.56 -14.77
CA GLN A 125 2.22 -4.62 -14.33
C GLN A 125 2.97 -5.77 -14.99
N ASN A 126 2.37 -6.96 -15.07
CA ASN A 126 3.00 -8.12 -15.68
C ASN A 126 3.23 -7.93 -17.20
N ALA A 127 2.30 -7.27 -17.89
CA ALA A 127 2.47 -6.90 -19.30
C ALA A 127 3.65 -5.93 -19.49
N LYS A 128 3.75 -4.89 -18.66
CA LYS A 128 4.90 -3.97 -18.66
C LYS A 128 6.21 -4.69 -18.36
N ALA A 129 6.24 -5.58 -17.37
CA ALA A 129 7.43 -6.35 -17.02
C ALA A 129 7.91 -7.23 -18.19
N LYS A 130 6.98 -7.84 -18.93
CA LYS A 130 7.31 -8.62 -20.14
C LYS A 130 8.03 -7.79 -21.21
N GLU A 131 7.70 -6.51 -21.33
CA GLU A 131 8.26 -5.60 -22.34
C GLU A 131 9.60 -4.99 -21.90
N VAL A 132 9.73 -4.64 -20.62
CA VAL A 132 10.81 -3.75 -20.13
C VAL A 132 11.86 -4.49 -19.31
N ALA A 133 11.45 -5.40 -18.43
CA ALA A 133 12.33 -6.06 -17.46
C ALA A 133 11.83 -7.47 -17.17
N SER A 134 12.41 -8.46 -17.85
CA SER A 134 12.03 -9.87 -17.77
C SER A 134 12.06 -10.46 -16.35
N GLU A 135 12.77 -9.81 -15.42
CA GLU A 135 12.88 -10.20 -14.01
C GLU A 135 11.55 -10.08 -13.24
N GLY A 136 10.64 -9.20 -13.67
CA GLY A 136 9.30 -9.04 -13.06
C GLY A 136 8.19 -9.87 -13.71
N TYR A 137 8.47 -10.56 -14.82
CA TYR A 137 7.44 -11.25 -15.59
C TYR A 137 7.05 -12.61 -14.97
N ILE A 138 5.78 -12.74 -14.60
CA ILE A 138 5.14 -13.93 -14.05
C ILE A 138 4.42 -14.69 -15.17
N LYS A 139 5.03 -15.78 -15.64
CA LYS A 139 4.48 -16.64 -16.70
C LYS A 139 3.14 -17.28 -16.35
N ASP A 140 2.93 -17.58 -15.08
CA ASP A 140 1.77 -18.31 -14.55
C ASP A 140 0.74 -17.38 -13.87
N LEU A 141 0.76 -16.07 -14.14
CA LEU A 141 -0.11 -15.10 -13.46
C LEU A 141 -1.61 -15.49 -13.53
N GLU A 142 -2.11 -15.85 -14.71
CA GLU A 142 -3.52 -16.23 -14.87
C GLU A 142 -3.89 -17.53 -14.12
N GLU A 143 -2.94 -18.44 -13.93
CA GLU A 143 -3.15 -19.63 -13.09
C GLU A 143 -3.28 -19.23 -11.62
N ARG A 144 -2.42 -18.32 -11.14
CA ARG A 144 -2.51 -17.81 -9.77
C ARG A 144 -3.83 -17.08 -9.51
N ILE A 145 -4.28 -16.26 -10.45
CA ILE A 145 -5.57 -15.56 -10.38
C ILE A 145 -6.71 -16.58 -10.27
N ARG A 146 -6.74 -17.62 -11.12
CA ARG A 146 -7.77 -18.67 -11.07
C ARG A 146 -7.80 -19.41 -9.73
N GLN A 147 -6.64 -19.72 -9.15
CA GLN A 147 -6.56 -20.38 -7.84
C GLN A 147 -7.12 -19.49 -6.72
N ILE A 148 -6.86 -18.19 -6.77
CA ILE A 148 -7.41 -17.23 -5.80
C ILE A 148 -8.93 -17.16 -5.97
N GLN A 149 -9.43 -17.01 -7.20
CA GLN A 149 -10.87 -16.97 -7.49
C GLN A 149 -11.59 -18.23 -6.99
N ALA A 150 -11.05 -19.42 -7.25
CA ALA A 150 -11.63 -20.67 -6.77
C ALA A 150 -11.70 -20.73 -5.22
N THR A 151 -10.71 -20.17 -4.53
CA THR A 151 -10.73 -20.09 -3.06
C THR A 151 -11.86 -19.17 -2.57
N LEU A 152 -12.05 -18.03 -3.25
CA LEU A 152 -13.12 -17.07 -2.92
C LEU A 152 -14.53 -17.61 -3.16
N GLU A 153 -14.71 -18.52 -4.11
CA GLU A 153 -16.01 -19.17 -4.35
C GLU A 153 -16.37 -20.21 -3.28
N THR A 154 -15.37 -20.70 -2.53
CA THR A 154 -15.55 -21.70 -1.46
C THR A 154 -15.69 -21.11 -0.06
N THR A 155 -15.53 -19.79 0.08
CA THR A 155 -15.57 -19.05 1.37
C THR A 155 -16.83 -18.22 1.48
#